data_AF-A0A496ZWF2-F1
#
_entry.id   AF-A0A496ZWF2-F1
#
_cell.length_a   1.000
_cell.length_b   1.000
_cell.length_c   1.000
_cell.angle_alpha   90.00
_cell.angle_beta   90.00
_cell.angle_gamma   90.00
#
_symmetry.space_group_name_H-M   'P 1'
#
loop_
_entity.id
_entity.type
_entity.pdbx_description
1 polymer ?
#
loop_
_entity_poly.entity_id
_entity_poly.type
_entity_poly.pdbx_seq_one_letter_code
_entity_poly.pdbx_strand_id
1 'polypeptide(L)'
;MIKKYLDQKGVSLIEVVAGIPLTIILFTTMILAMMHFVRTYNETKLFLQLQEDMFQAIETMRYGYASEPETTDDGLIGLVTAKEVIRYGPSSIELRPLLTNLTYDDSYKAFFRVNDDKHLVYEGYSGVNDHIQPVTIFPSTPPKKIGRDWQFQIVNTQDIWRVIDTNSSGFPILMSIKLEARVRFREKSTGQNITEDLNKNTRTCIMKTYVFLENATL
;
A
#
# COMPACT_ATOMS: atom_id res chain seq x y z
N MET A 1 0.16 -37.45 62.71
CA MET A 1 -1.15 -37.91 62.19
C MET A 1 -1.87 -36.69 61.63
N ILE A 2 -1.72 -36.43 60.32
CA ILE A 2 -2.32 -35.26 59.67
C ILE A 2 -3.79 -35.60 59.39
N LYS A 3 -4.73 -34.92 60.08
CA LYS A 3 -6.16 -35.07 59.84
C LYS A 3 -6.47 -34.60 58.41
N LYS A 4 -6.78 -35.55 57.52
CA LYS A 4 -7.34 -35.28 56.19
C LYS A 4 -8.72 -34.65 56.39
N TYR A 5 -8.83 -33.34 56.19
CA TYR A 5 -10.11 -32.66 55.99
C TYR A 5 -10.64 -33.07 54.61
N LEU A 6 -11.38 -34.18 54.58
CA LEU A 6 -12.18 -34.62 53.43
C LEU A 6 -13.56 -33.98 53.56
N ASP A 7 -13.90 -33.12 52.60
CA ASP A 7 -15.26 -32.62 52.45
C ASP A 7 -16.11 -33.65 51.68
N GLN A 8 -17.44 -33.63 51.84
CA GLN A 8 -18.40 -34.72 51.49
C GLN A 8 -18.43 -35.16 50.01
N LYS A 9 -17.57 -34.63 49.14
CA LYS A 9 -17.48 -34.96 47.70
C LYS A 9 -16.20 -35.69 47.28
N GLY A 10 -15.36 -36.11 48.23
CA GLY A 10 -14.17 -36.94 47.93
C GLY A 10 -13.00 -36.20 47.28
N VAL A 11 -13.10 -34.88 47.10
CA VAL A 11 -12.00 -34.04 46.62
C VAL A 11 -11.18 -33.59 47.82
N SER A 12 -9.86 -33.83 47.78
CA SER A 12 -8.98 -33.42 48.87
C SER A 12 -8.71 -31.91 48.80
N LEU A 13 -8.69 -31.22 49.95
CA LEU A 13 -8.33 -29.80 50.03
C LEU A 13 -6.99 -29.50 49.32
N ILE A 14 -6.05 -30.45 49.35
CA ILE A 14 -4.74 -30.31 48.70
C ILE A 14 -4.83 -30.32 47.17
N GLU A 15 -5.80 -31.05 46.60
CA GLU A 15 -6.05 -31.10 45.15
C GLU A 15 -6.65 -29.78 44.68
N VAL A 16 -7.54 -29.18 45.49
CA VAL A 16 -8.10 -27.85 45.21
C VAL A 16 -7.01 -26.78 45.25
N VAL A 17 -6.17 -26.80 46.28
CA VAL A 17 -5.05 -25.85 46.43
C VAL A 17 -4.01 -26.01 45.32
N ALA A 18 -3.74 -27.24 44.86
CA ALA A 18 -2.84 -27.49 43.73
C ALA A 18 -3.46 -27.16 42.36
N GLY A 19 -4.77 -27.32 42.21
CA GLY A 19 -5.49 -27.05 40.96
C GLY A 19 -5.60 -25.57 40.62
N ILE A 20 -5.70 -24.70 41.62
CA ILE A 20 -5.83 -23.24 41.42
C ILE A 20 -4.61 -22.65 40.67
N PRO A 21 -3.36 -22.83 41.12
CA PRO A 21 -2.18 -22.33 40.40
C PRO A 21 -2.06 -22.88 38.97
N LEU A 22 -2.35 -24.17 38.77
CA LEU A 22 -2.29 -24.80 37.45
C LEU A 22 -3.30 -24.16 36.49
N THR A 23 -4.52 -23.92 36.98
CA THR A 23 -5.58 -23.25 36.21
C THR A 23 -5.19 -21.82 35.87
N ILE A 24 -4.58 -21.08 36.81
CA ILE A 24 -4.07 -19.72 36.57
C ILE A 24 -3.00 -19.71 35.47
N ILE A 25 -2.05 -20.65 35.50
CA ILE A 25 -1.01 -20.76 34.46
C ILE A 25 -1.65 -21.07 33.09
N LEU A 26 -2.63 -21.97 33.05
CA LEU A 26 -3.35 -22.31 31.82
C LEU A 26 -4.08 -21.08 31.24
N PHE A 27 -4.81 -20.33 32.05
CA PHE A 27 -5.46 -19.11 31.59
C PHE A 27 -4.45 -18.03 31.17
N THR A 28 -3.35 -17.86 31.91
CA THR A 28 -2.31 -16.87 31.59
C THR A 28 -1.66 -17.16 30.24
N THR A 29 -1.30 -18.43 30.00
CA THR A 29 -0.71 -18.86 28.71
C THR A 29 -1.70 -18.70 27.57
N MET A 30 -2.99 -19.04 27.77
CA MET A 30 -4.03 -18.83 26.77
C MET A 30 -4.22 -17.34 26.43
N ILE A 31 -4.22 -16.45 27.44
CA ILE A 31 -4.34 -15.00 27.23
C ILE A 31 -3.15 -14.47 26.44
N LEU A 32 -1.92 -14.87 26.79
CA LEU A 32 -0.70 -14.49 26.05
C LEU A 32 -0.75 -14.97 24.59
N ALA A 33 -1.19 -16.21 24.37
CA ALA A 33 -1.33 -16.78 23.03
C ALA A 33 -2.38 -16.01 22.21
N MET A 34 -3.54 -15.69 22.82
CA MET A 34 -4.60 -14.92 22.16
C MET A 34 -4.13 -13.52 21.77
N MET A 35 -3.42 -12.82 22.67
CA MET A 35 -2.85 -11.50 22.36
C MET A 35 -1.84 -11.57 21.21
N HIS A 36 -0.97 -12.58 21.20
CA HIS A 36 -0.02 -12.78 20.11
C HIS A 36 -0.73 -13.08 18.78
N PHE A 37 -1.78 -13.90 18.81
CA PHE A 37 -2.58 -14.22 17.64
C PHE A 37 -3.26 -12.98 17.06
N VAL A 38 -3.99 -12.21 17.87
CA VAL A 38 -4.68 -10.99 17.43
C VAL A 38 -3.70 -9.99 16.81
N ARG A 39 -2.54 -9.81 17.44
CA ARG A 39 -1.48 -8.95 16.92
C ARG A 39 -0.97 -9.42 15.56
N THR A 40 -0.63 -10.69 15.44
CA THR A 40 -0.12 -11.29 14.19
C THR A 40 -1.17 -11.22 13.08
N TYR A 41 -2.43 -11.48 13.41
CA TYR A 41 -3.56 -11.39 12.48
C TYR A 41 -3.72 -9.96 11.94
N ASN A 42 -3.70 -8.95 12.81
CA ASN A 42 -3.79 -7.55 12.38
C ASN A 42 -2.61 -7.11 11.52
N GLU A 43 -1.38 -7.52 11.87
CA GLU A 43 -0.18 -7.25 11.08
C GLU A 43 -0.27 -7.90 9.69
N THR A 44 -0.73 -9.15 9.63
CA THR A 44 -0.93 -9.88 8.36
C THR A 44 -2.00 -9.22 7.51
N LYS A 45 -3.14 -8.85 8.10
CA LYS A 45 -4.23 -8.15 7.40
C LYS A 45 -3.75 -6.84 6.78
N LEU A 46 -3.04 -6.01 7.54
CA LEU A 46 -2.51 -4.74 7.06
C LEU A 46 -1.44 -4.93 5.97
N PHE A 47 -0.65 -5.99 6.04
CA PHE A 47 0.33 -6.30 4.99
C PHE A 47 -0.32 -6.81 3.71
N LEU A 48 -1.38 -7.61 3.80
CA LEU A 48 -2.18 -8.00 2.64
C LEU A 48 -2.85 -6.78 1.99
N GLN A 49 -3.39 -5.88 2.81
CA GLN A 49 -3.93 -4.61 2.31
C GLN A 49 -2.88 -3.79 1.57
N LEU A 50 -1.65 -3.69 2.10
CA LEU A 50 -0.55 -3.02 1.38
C LEU A 50 -0.33 -3.64 0.00
N GLN A 51 -0.34 -4.98 -0.11
CA GLN A 51 -0.14 -5.66 -1.39
C GLN A 51 -1.29 -5.38 -2.36
N GLU A 52 -2.52 -5.43 -1.89
CA GLU A 52 -3.71 -5.12 -2.69
C GLU A 52 -3.70 -3.67 -3.17
N ASP A 53 -3.44 -2.71 -2.29
CA ASP A 53 -3.33 -1.29 -2.63
C ASP A 53 -2.22 -1.04 -3.66
N MET A 54 -1.06 -1.70 -3.51
CA MET A 54 0.03 -1.59 -4.47
C MET A 54 -0.34 -2.20 -5.83
N PHE A 55 -1.04 -3.33 -5.83
CA PHE A 55 -1.53 -3.97 -7.06
C PHE A 55 -2.53 -3.06 -7.78
N GLN A 56 -3.54 -2.56 -7.05
CA GLN A 56 -4.53 -1.63 -7.59
C GLN A 56 -3.86 -0.37 -8.15
N ALA A 57 -2.92 0.23 -7.41
CA ALA A 57 -2.18 1.40 -7.89
C ALA A 57 -1.41 1.14 -9.18
N ILE A 58 -0.78 -0.04 -9.31
CA ILE A 58 -0.12 -0.46 -10.54
C ILE A 58 -1.13 -0.62 -11.68
N GLU A 59 -2.26 -1.27 -11.44
CA GLU A 59 -3.30 -1.45 -12.45
C GLU A 59 -3.93 -0.12 -12.88
N THR A 60 -4.16 0.82 -11.96
CA THR A 60 -4.60 2.19 -12.28
C THR A 60 -3.58 2.91 -13.15
N MET A 61 -2.28 2.82 -12.83
CA MET A 61 -1.23 3.39 -13.69
C MET A 61 -1.17 2.74 -15.07
N ARG A 62 -1.41 1.44 -15.17
CA ARG A 62 -1.38 0.70 -16.44
C ARG A 62 -2.56 1.05 -17.34
N TYR A 63 -3.77 0.95 -16.81
CA TYR A 63 -4.99 0.97 -17.61
C TYR A 63 -5.79 2.27 -17.51
N GLY A 64 -5.59 3.06 -16.47
CA GLY A 64 -6.33 4.32 -16.31
C GLY A 64 -7.78 4.13 -15.86
N TYR A 65 -8.09 3.10 -15.08
CA TYR A 65 -9.39 3.01 -14.42
C TYR A 65 -9.19 3.16 -12.90
N ALA A 66 -9.88 4.12 -12.27
CA ALA A 66 -10.04 4.12 -10.81
C ALA A 66 -11.14 3.11 -10.46
N SER A 67 -10.92 2.36 -9.38
CA SER A 67 -11.90 1.39 -8.84
C SER A 67 -13.19 2.04 -8.35
N GLU A 68 -13.23 3.37 -8.19
CA GLU A 68 -14.42 4.13 -7.87
C GLU A 68 -14.60 5.27 -8.89
N PRO A 69 -15.69 5.26 -9.69
CA PRO A 69 -15.99 6.32 -10.63
C PRO A 69 -16.64 7.49 -9.87
N GLU A 70 -15.84 8.41 -9.33
CA GLU A 70 -16.40 9.69 -8.83
C GLU A 70 -16.78 10.64 -9.97
N THR A 71 -16.32 10.41 -11.20
CA THR A 71 -16.69 11.20 -12.39
C THR A 71 -17.22 10.29 -13.48
N THR A 72 -18.50 10.43 -13.78
CA THR A 72 -19.33 9.46 -14.51
C THR A 72 -19.07 9.26 -16.00
N ASP A 73 -18.15 9.98 -16.66
CA ASP A 73 -17.92 9.79 -18.11
C ASP A 73 -16.45 9.92 -18.58
N ASP A 74 -15.54 10.39 -17.73
CA ASP A 74 -14.13 10.60 -18.13
C ASP A 74 -13.24 9.51 -17.52
N GLY A 75 -12.88 8.50 -18.34
CA GLY A 75 -11.90 7.49 -17.98
C GLY A 75 -10.52 8.11 -17.70
N LEU A 76 -9.77 7.58 -16.73
CA LEU A 76 -8.41 8.05 -16.49
C LEU A 76 -7.51 7.61 -17.66
N ILE A 77 -6.45 8.36 -17.89
CA ILE A 77 -5.45 8.01 -18.90
C ILE A 77 -4.41 7.12 -18.23
N GLY A 78 -4.22 5.91 -18.75
CA GLY A 78 -3.22 4.94 -18.29
C GLY A 78 -2.05 4.82 -19.25
N LEU A 79 -0.97 4.16 -18.82
CA LEU A 79 0.24 3.96 -19.64
C LEU A 79 -0.05 3.21 -20.93
N VAL A 80 -0.94 2.22 -20.92
CA VAL A 80 -1.27 1.42 -22.12
C VAL A 80 -2.00 2.26 -23.18
N THR A 81 -2.79 3.25 -22.77
CA THR A 81 -3.55 4.14 -23.67
C THR A 81 -2.80 5.43 -24.01
N ALA A 82 -1.63 5.64 -23.42
CA ALA A 82 -0.81 6.82 -23.67
C ALA A 82 -0.15 6.75 -25.06
N LYS A 83 -0.29 7.84 -25.83
CA LYS A 83 0.50 8.14 -27.03
C LYS A 83 1.89 8.64 -26.65
N GLU A 84 1.99 9.46 -25.60
CA GLU A 84 3.26 10.02 -25.16
C GLU A 84 3.38 9.91 -23.64
N VAL A 85 4.59 9.58 -23.17
CA VAL A 85 4.94 9.54 -21.76
C VAL A 85 6.11 10.48 -21.50
N ILE A 86 5.86 11.57 -20.77
CA ILE A 86 6.86 12.57 -20.41
C ILE A 86 7.22 12.38 -18.94
N ARG A 87 8.52 12.30 -18.62
CA ARG A 87 8.98 12.16 -17.23
C ARG A 87 9.39 13.51 -16.65
N TYR A 88 8.71 13.93 -15.58
CA TYR A 88 9.12 15.08 -14.76
C TYR A 88 9.92 14.59 -13.56
N GLY A 89 11.14 14.14 -13.84
CA GLY A 89 12.05 13.65 -12.82
C GLY A 89 11.71 12.26 -12.27
N PRO A 90 12.11 11.96 -11.02
CA PRO A 90 12.01 10.61 -10.46
C PRO A 90 10.59 10.21 -10.05
N SER A 91 9.79 11.17 -9.60
CA SER A 91 8.55 10.93 -8.86
C SER A 91 7.31 11.46 -9.56
N SER A 92 7.41 11.83 -10.85
CA SER A 92 6.27 12.28 -11.63
C SER A 92 6.39 11.88 -13.10
N ILE A 93 5.27 11.48 -13.69
CA ILE A 93 5.10 11.26 -15.12
C ILE A 93 3.83 11.95 -15.61
N GLU A 94 3.86 12.44 -16.84
CA GLU A 94 2.71 12.91 -17.59
C GLU A 94 2.40 11.93 -18.72
N LEU A 95 1.14 11.60 -18.88
CA LEU A 95 0.61 10.77 -19.94
C LEU A 95 -0.29 11.62 -20.83
N ARG A 96 -0.08 11.51 -22.14
CA ARG A 96 -0.95 12.11 -23.15
C ARG A 96 -1.66 11.02 -23.91
N PRO A 97 -2.99 11.06 -24.04
CA PRO A 97 -3.74 10.00 -24.69
C PRO A 97 -3.59 10.08 -26.21
N LEU A 98 -3.93 8.98 -26.89
CA LEU A 98 -4.07 8.98 -28.34
C LEU A 98 -5.40 9.65 -28.74
N LEU A 99 -5.39 10.96 -28.98
CA LEU A 99 -6.58 11.66 -29.50
C LEU A 99 -6.66 11.55 -31.02
N THR A 100 -7.86 11.26 -31.53
CA THR A 100 -8.15 11.22 -32.97
C THR A 100 -8.40 12.61 -33.57
N ASN A 101 -8.55 13.66 -32.76
CA ASN A 101 -8.82 15.03 -33.21
C ASN A 101 -7.75 16.01 -32.69
N LEU A 102 -6.83 16.41 -33.58
CA LEU A 102 -5.57 17.11 -33.30
C LEU A 102 -5.71 18.54 -32.77
N THR A 103 -6.92 19.10 -32.76
CA THR A 103 -7.14 20.54 -32.45
C THR A 103 -6.85 20.89 -30.98
N TYR A 104 -6.81 19.90 -30.07
CA TYR A 104 -6.70 20.13 -28.63
C TYR A 104 -5.78 19.11 -27.90
N ASP A 105 -4.73 18.60 -28.55
CA ASP A 105 -3.82 17.55 -28.03
C ASP A 105 -3.25 17.91 -26.63
N ASP A 106 -2.86 19.17 -26.40
CA ASP A 106 -2.30 19.64 -25.13
C ASP A 106 -3.31 19.76 -23.97
N SER A 107 -4.60 19.68 -24.26
CA SER A 107 -5.67 19.87 -23.28
C SER A 107 -6.09 18.56 -22.58
N TYR A 108 -5.66 17.41 -23.11
CA TYR A 108 -5.90 16.11 -22.49
C TYR A 108 -4.58 15.54 -21.98
N LYS A 109 -4.45 15.45 -20.66
CA LYS A 109 -3.25 14.92 -20.03
C LYS A 109 -3.56 14.39 -18.65
N ALA A 110 -2.79 13.40 -18.22
CA ALA A 110 -2.83 12.88 -16.87
C ALA A 110 -1.44 12.95 -16.24
N PHE A 111 -1.40 13.22 -14.95
CA PHE A 111 -0.19 13.19 -14.14
C PHE A 111 -0.31 12.09 -13.10
N PHE A 112 0.71 11.25 -13.03
CA PHE A 112 0.94 10.40 -11.86
C PHE A 112 2.13 10.96 -11.11
N ARG A 113 1.95 11.28 -9.83
CA ARG A 113 3.01 11.83 -9.00
C ARG A 113 2.96 11.30 -7.58
N VAL A 114 4.14 11.22 -6.95
CA VAL A 114 4.22 11.00 -5.51
C VAL A 114 4.27 12.34 -4.79
N ASN A 115 3.33 12.56 -3.87
CA ASN A 115 3.28 13.79 -3.07
C ASN A 115 4.29 13.76 -1.90
N ASP A 116 4.34 14.86 -1.13
CA ASP A 116 5.26 15.00 0.00
C ASP A 116 4.99 13.99 1.12
N ASP A 117 3.73 13.57 1.26
CA ASP A 117 3.28 12.53 2.19
C ASP A 117 3.63 11.11 1.74
N LYS A 118 4.30 10.96 0.58
CA LYS A 118 4.69 9.68 0.00
C LYS A 118 3.51 8.81 -0.44
N HIS A 119 2.45 9.46 -0.89
CA HIS A 119 1.27 8.84 -1.50
C HIS A 119 1.31 9.02 -3.02
N LEU A 120 0.80 8.04 -3.76
CA LEU A 120 0.63 8.16 -5.21
C LEU A 120 -0.67 8.91 -5.49
N VAL A 121 -0.57 9.95 -6.31
CA VAL A 121 -1.69 10.82 -6.65
C VAL A 121 -1.81 10.89 -8.17
N TYR A 122 -3.05 10.91 -8.65
CA TYR A 122 -3.41 11.17 -10.02
C TYR A 122 -4.09 12.52 -10.17
N GLU A 123 -3.79 13.22 -11.26
CA GLU A 123 -4.42 14.48 -11.63
C GLU A 123 -4.69 14.43 -13.14
N GLY A 124 -5.89 14.82 -13.58
CA GLY A 124 -6.31 14.66 -14.98
C GLY A 124 -6.87 15.96 -15.54
N TYR A 125 -6.67 16.17 -16.83
CA TYR A 125 -7.20 17.29 -17.59
C TYR A 125 -7.98 16.74 -18.78
N SER A 126 -9.23 17.17 -18.92
CA SER A 126 -10.16 16.78 -19.98
C SER A 126 -10.60 18.06 -20.71
N GLY A 127 -9.82 18.49 -21.71
CA GLY A 127 -10.08 19.75 -22.39
C GLY A 127 -9.59 20.98 -21.61
N VAL A 128 -10.07 22.17 -22.01
CA VAL A 128 -9.51 23.45 -21.53
C VAL A 128 -9.93 23.81 -20.10
N ASN A 129 -11.12 23.36 -19.67
CA ASN A 129 -11.72 23.81 -18.41
C ASN A 129 -11.97 22.68 -17.41
N ASP A 130 -11.95 21.41 -17.81
CA ASP A 130 -12.26 20.31 -16.91
C ASP A 130 -10.97 19.73 -16.33
N HIS A 131 -10.76 20.04 -15.05
CA HIS A 131 -9.64 19.58 -14.25
C HIS A 131 -10.14 18.64 -13.17
N ILE A 132 -9.69 17.38 -13.25
CA ILE A 132 -9.92 16.37 -12.22
C ILE A 132 -8.97 16.68 -11.07
N GLN A 133 -9.56 17.00 -9.92
CA GLN A 133 -8.79 17.29 -8.71
C GLN A 133 -7.86 16.13 -8.35
N PRO A 134 -6.70 16.38 -7.72
CA PRO A 134 -5.76 15.33 -7.39
C PRO A 134 -6.39 14.24 -6.51
N VAL A 135 -6.48 13.01 -7.02
CA VAL A 135 -7.02 11.83 -6.32
C VAL A 135 -5.88 10.96 -5.81
N THR A 136 -5.94 10.55 -4.56
CA THR A 136 -4.95 9.60 -4.01
C THR A 136 -5.28 8.18 -4.47
N ILE A 137 -4.35 7.56 -5.21
CA ILE A 137 -4.46 6.18 -5.68
C ILE A 137 -3.81 5.22 -4.67
N PHE A 138 -2.76 5.67 -3.97
CA PHE A 138 -2.10 4.87 -2.95
C PHE A 138 -1.77 5.73 -1.72
N PRO A 139 -2.20 5.34 -0.51
CA PRO A 139 -3.03 4.16 -0.19
C PRO A 139 -4.48 4.33 -0.67
N SER A 140 -5.20 3.22 -0.83
CA SER A 140 -6.63 3.24 -1.21
C SER A 140 -7.50 3.73 -0.04
N THR A 141 -7.07 3.43 1.20
CA THR A 141 -7.78 3.86 2.41
C THR A 141 -7.38 5.27 2.86
N PRO A 142 -8.27 5.99 3.57
CA PRO A 142 -7.97 7.31 4.11
C PRO A 142 -6.63 7.33 4.88
N PRO A 143 -5.72 8.27 4.56
CA PRO A 143 -4.41 8.33 5.19
C PRO A 143 -4.49 8.38 6.71
N LYS A 144 -3.85 7.41 7.36
CA LYS A 144 -3.77 7.31 8.82
C LYS A 144 -2.32 7.38 9.27
N LYS A 145 -2.04 8.13 10.34
CA LYS A 145 -0.73 8.14 11.00
C LYS A 145 -0.66 7.17 12.16
N ILE A 146 0.53 6.63 12.40
CA ILE A 146 0.88 5.85 13.59
C ILE A 146 2.12 6.51 14.20
N GLY A 147 1.91 7.20 15.33
CA GLY A 147 2.90 8.14 15.85
C GLY A 147 3.09 9.30 14.87
N ARG A 148 4.32 9.47 14.37
CA ARG A 148 4.67 10.56 13.44
C ARG A 148 4.64 10.16 11.95
N ASP A 149 4.62 8.87 11.66
CA ASP A 149 4.72 8.36 10.29
C ASP A 149 3.36 7.92 9.75
N TRP A 150 3.20 8.03 8.43
CA TRP A 150 2.06 7.45 7.72
C TRP A 150 2.07 5.92 7.81
N GLN A 151 0.88 5.35 8.00
CA GLN A 151 0.66 3.91 8.09
C GLN A 151 1.09 3.23 6.79
N PHE A 152 0.70 3.77 5.64
CA PHE A 152 1.11 3.30 4.32
C PHE A 152 1.87 4.43 3.63
N GLN A 153 3.01 4.12 3.03
CA GLN A 153 3.82 5.12 2.34
C GLN A 153 4.76 4.48 1.32
N ILE A 154 5.04 5.21 0.23
CA ILE A 154 6.05 4.84 -0.75
C ILE A 154 7.43 5.20 -0.18
N VAL A 155 8.33 4.22 -0.08
CA VAL A 155 9.66 4.46 0.49
C VAL A 155 10.71 4.81 -0.56
N ASN A 156 10.53 4.35 -1.80
CA ASN A 156 11.44 4.64 -2.91
C ASN A 156 10.72 5.42 -4.01
N THR A 157 10.88 6.74 -4.00
CA THR A 157 10.27 7.62 -4.99
C THR A 157 11.17 7.87 -6.21
N GLN A 158 12.37 7.29 -6.24
CA GLN A 158 13.39 7.60 -7.25
C GLN A 158 13.30 6.73 -8.50
N ASP A 159 12.68 5.55 -8.35
CA ASP A 159 12.74 4.49 -9.36
C ASP A 159 11.36 3.88 -9.65
N ILE A 160 10.30 4.68 -9.50
CA ILE A 160 8.93 4.18 -9.71
C ILE A 160 8.71 3.90 -11.19
N TRP A 161 9.06 4.85 -12.07
CA TRP A 161 8.93 4.70 -13.51
C TRP A 161 10.31 4.75 -14.15
N ARG A 162 10.65 3.71 -14.91
CA ARG A 162 11.92 3.63 -15.62
C ARG A 162 11.67 3.21 -17.06
N VAL A 163 12.25 3.95 -18.01
CA VAL A 163 12.25 3.58 -19.43
C VAL A 163 13.27 2.45 -19.60
N ILE A 164 12.81 1.32 -20.15
CA ILE A 164 13.63 0.14 -20.41
C ILE A 164 14.10 0.14 -21.86
N ASP A 165 13.22 0.53 -22.77
CA ASP A 165 13.50 0.55 -24.20
C ASP A 165 12.80 1.72 -24.89
N THR A 166 13.40 2.19 -25.98
CA THR A 166 12.94 3.33 -26.78
C THR A 166 12.95 3.01 -28.27
N ASN A 167 12.03 3.58 -29.03
CA ASN A 167 12.06 3.48 -30.49
C ASN A 167 13.21 4.32 -31.12
N SER A 168 13.34 4.27 -32.44
CA SER A 168 14.34 5.03 -33.21
C SER A 168 14.25 6.55 -33.05
N SER A 169 13.09 7.07 -32.63
CA SER A 169 12.84 8.49 -32.39
C SER A 169 13.05 8.88 -30.92
N GLY A 170 13.47 7.95 -30.06
CA GLY A 170 13.72 8.18 -28.64
C GLY A 170 12.48 8.12 -27.74
N PHE A 171 11.30 7.76 -28.27
CA PHE A 171 10.10 7.60 -27.46
C PHE A 171 10.10 6.27 -26.71
N PRO A 172 9.67 6.23 -25.43
CA PRO A 172 9.57 5.00 -24.66
C PRO A 172 8.62 3.99 -25.33
N ILE A 173 9.08 2.75 -25.53
CA ILE A 173 8.25 1.62 -26.01
C ILE A 173 8.02 0.56 -24.92
N LEU A 174 8.93 0.50 -23.93
CA LEU A 174 8.81 -0.38 -22.78
C LEU A 174 9.18 0.40 -21.53
N MET A 175 8.26 0.44 -20.56
CA MET A 175 8.49 1.04 -19.25
C MET A 175 8.34 0.00 -18.16
N SER A 176 9.22 0.05 -17.15
CA SER A 176 9.02 -0.69 -15.90
C SER A 176 8.41 0.21 -14.85
N ILE A 177 7.41 -0.32 -14.16
CA ILE A 177 6.85 0.28 -12.94
C ILE A 177 7.38 -0.53 -11.76
N LYS A 178 8.03 0.12 -10.80
CA LYS A 178 8.53 -0.51 -9.57
C LYS A 178 8.02 0.28 -8.36
N LEU A 179 6.95 -0.19 -7.76
CA LEU A 179 6.41 0.39 -6.54
C LEU A 179 7.04 -0.30 -5.33
N GLU A 180 7.66 0.49 -4.45
CA GLU A 180 8.20 0.01 -3.18
C GLU A 180 7.57 0.80 -2.05
N ALA A 181 6.74 0.13 -1.26
CA ALA A 181 5.96 0.76 -0.22
C ALA A 181 6.05 -0.02 1.09
N ARG A 182 5.75 0.69 2.17
CA ARG A 182 5.90 0.21 3.54
C ARG A 182 4.61 0.39 4.30
N VAL A 183 4.27 -0.60 5.11
CA VAL A 183 3.22 -0.53 6.13
C VAL A 183 3.85 -0.44 7.52
N ARG A 184 3.34 0.48 8.36
CA ARG A 184 3.65 0.57 9.78
C ARG A 184 2.51 -0.04 10.58
N PHE A 185 2.83 -0.85 11.58
CA PHE A 185 1.83 -1.51 12.44
C PHE A 185 1.70 -0.86 13.81
N ARG A 186 2.76 -0.20 14.27
CA ARG A 186 2.84 0.38 15.62
C ARG A 186 3.84 1.54 15.67
N GLU A 187 3.70 2.34 16.70
CA GLU A 187 4.62 3.44 16.98
C GLU A 187 5.99 2.92 17.42
N LYS A 188 7.02 3.71 17.12
CA LYS A 188 8.38 3.45 17.57
C LYS A 188 8.44 3.51 19.10
N SER A 189 8.97 2.45 19.72
CA SER A 189 9.13 2.42 21.17
C SER A 189 10.31 3.29 21.63
N THR A 190 10.21 3.85 22.83
CA THR A 190 11.30 4.63 23.45
C THR A 190 12.58 3.78 23.54
N GLY A 191 13.70 4.33 23.08
CA GLY A 191 15.01 3.64 23.09
C GLY A 191 15.25 2.69 21.91
N GLN A 192 14.27 2.49 21.03
CA GLN A 192 14.44 1.65 19.83
C GLN A 192 15.33 2.36 18.79
N ASN A 193 16.36 1.68 18.29
CA ASN A 193 17.16 2.19 17.17
C ASN A 193 16.37 2.12 15.84
N ILE A 194 16.90 2.75 14.78
CA ILE A 194 16.20 2.84 13.48
C ILE A 194 16.00 1.46 12.87
N THR A 195 17.02 0.61 12.85
CA THR A 195 16.97 -0.74 12.26
C THR A 195 15.94 -1.62 12.98
N GLU A 196 15.89 -1.55 14.30
CA GLU A 196 14.89 -2.27 15.09
C GLU A 196 13.48 -1.74 14.86
N ASP A 197 13.29 -0.43 14.70
CA ASP A 197 11.98 0.16 14.36
C ASP A 197 11.51 -0.39 13.01
N LEU A 198 12.38 -0.38 12.00
CA LEU A 198 12.05 -0.93 10.68
C LEU A 198 11.69 -2.42 10.76
N ASN A 199 12.50 -3.22 11.46
CA ASN A 199 12.30 -4.67 11.52
C ASN A 199 11.09 -5.11 12.37
N LYS A 200 10.82 -4.42 13.48
CA LYS A 200 9.75 -4.82 14.42
C LYS A 200 8.43 -4.13 14.13
N ASN A 201 8.43 -2.92 13.58
CA ASN A 201 7.23 -2.08 13.51
C ASN A 201 6.74 -1.83 12.08
N THR A 202 7.53 -2.25 11.08
CA THR A 202 7.17 -2.07 9.67
C THR A 202 7.42 -3.31 8.82
N ARG A 203 6.76 -3.39 7.67
CA ARG A 203 7.07 -4.33 6.58
C ARG A 203 7.05 -3.59 5.26
N THR A 204 7.98 -3.93 4.39
CA THR A 204 8.08 -3.37 3.03
C THR A 204 7.65 -4.42 2.03
N CYS A 205 6.93 -3.99 1.00
CA CYS A 205 6.60 -4.78 -0.17
C CYS A 205 7.15 -4.08 -1.42
N ILE A 206 7.63 -4.88 -2.38
CA ILE A 206 8.10 -4.40 -3.67
C ILE A 206 7.28 -5.13 -4.74
N MET A 207 6.64 -4.36 -5.61
CA MET A 207 5.98 -4.87 -6.81
C MET A 207 6.63 -4.26 -8.03
N LYS A 208 6.91 -5.11 -9.03
CA LYS A 208 7.51 -4.69 -10.29
C LYS A 208 6.70 -5.26 -11.45
N THR A 209 6.39 -4.42 -12.41
CA THR A 209 5.75 -4.81 -13.67
C THR A 209 6.38 -4.07 -14.84
N TYR A 210 6.06 -4.50 -16.05
CA TYR A 210 6.48 -3.89 -17.31
C TYR A 210 5.26 -3.60 -18.16
N VAL A 211 5.30 -2.49 -18.88
CA VAL A 211 4.21 -2.01 -19.72
C VAL A 211 4.77 -1.67 -21.09
N PHE A 212 4.21 -2.30 -22.12
CA PHE A 212 4.46 -1.93 -23.50
C PHE A 212 3.60 -0.72 -23.86
N LEU A 213 4.23 0.25 -24.53
CA LEU A 213 3.60 1.47 -25.00
C LEU A 213 3.40 1.37 -26.52
N GLU A 214 2.57 0.43 -26.96
CA GLU A 214 2.36 0.13 -28.38
C GLU A 214 1.78 1.31 -29.18
N ASN A 215 1.12 2.25 -28.48
CA ASN A 215 0.51 3.44 -29.08
C ASN A 215 1.48 4.61 -29.25
N ALA A 216 2.70 4.55 -28.68
CA ALA A 216 3.70 5.63 -28.78
C ALA A 216 4.50 5.64 -30.09
N THR A 217 4.08 4.81 -31.05
CA THR A 217 4.84 4.50 -32.28
C THR A 217 4.09 4.71 -33.59
N LEU A 218 2.85 5.22 -33.55
CA LEU A 218 2.07 5.57 -34.75
C LEU A 218 2.12 7.07 -35.05
#